data_AF-A0A2P2I6B3-F1
#
_entry.id   AF-A0A2P2I6B3-F1
#
_cell.length_a   1.000
_cell.length_b   1.000
_cell.length_c   1.000
_cell.angle_alpha   90.00
_cell.angle_beta   90.00
_cell.angle_gamma   90.00
#
_symmetry.space_group_name_H-M   'P 1'
#
loop_
_entity.id
_entity.type
_entity.pdbx_description
1 polymer ?
#
loop_
_entity_poly.entity_id
_entity_poly.type
_entity_poly.pdbx_seq_one_letter_code
_entity_poly.pdbx_strand_id
1 'polypeptide(L)'
;HYYRGETKDFEGVECEWPMFYVLLMIEGVFKSNDKQVEECKTLLKQLVKTDKNGDSILPKYYYVPKDYIELEKESPGSQLRVSSTVGTASNLFMMGQSLLLIADLLTHDLLHINELDPIRRYMPSYNRPRKGGRYSAFQGTASDLVVQVVLIAESMRLQAMMATYGIQTQTPHEVEPVQIWPPRELVKVYCKLGCNKKLGLNGRPTRPIGALGTSKVYRICGQTVLCYPLVFEVSDFYLSHDMALLIDNIKTEMHFVSKYWRLSGRPTICILIREEHMRDTYFRELLDLLASLKSGNCDGLKVRTGRLQNLISSSCIEHLDFLTNLDVELDVKPFRQLQHASIGYQSLTDVPQAVAYNEDNADFKSLEHSDTDTLIHTLRSVSALKGRTQLLGMLMGRHGLQHPVDGQTVSTHIEAVLGNASSLRLWSVVRTCTALLSKEVESISPYITTVLVYGKQVTIGSG
;
A
#
# COMPACT_ATOMS: atom_id res chain seq x y z
N HIS A 1 -9.59 -7.61 -30.62
CA HIS A 1 -10.84 -7.11 -30.03
C HIS A 1 -11.98 -7.91 -30.62
N TYR A 2 -12.79 -8.56 -29.79
CA TYR A 2 -13.97 -9.31 -30.24
C TYR A 2 -15.18 -8.37 -30.33
N TYR A 3 -16.05 -8.58 -31.32
CA TYR A 3 -17.31 -7.88 -31.44
C TYR A 3 -18.32 -8.38 -30.39
N ARG A 4 -19.35 -7.58 -30.10
CA ARG A 4 -20.36 -7.90 -29.09
C ARG A 4 -21.12 -9.17 -29.51
N GLY A 5 -20.96 -10.25 -28.74
CA GLY A 5 -21.62 -11.54 -28.98
C GLY A 5 -20.76 -12.58 -29.69
N GLU A 6 -19.65 -12.20 -30.32
CA GLU A 6 -18.76 -13.09 -31.08
C GLU A 6 -18.18 -14.22 -30.22
N THR A 7 -17.96 -13.98 -28.93
CA THR A 7 -17.45 -15.01 -28.01
C THR A 7 -18.45 -16.13 -27.72
N LYS A 8 -19.77 -15.91 -27.94
CA LYS A 8 -20.78 -16.96 -27.79
C LYS A 8 -20.69 -17.99 -28.93
N ASP A 9 -20.25 -17.56 -30.10
CA ASP A 9 -20.17 -18.43 -31.27
C ASP A 9 -19.10 -19.53 -31.08
N PHE A 10 -18.13 -19.29 -30.20
CA PHE A 10 -17.02 -20.20 -29.88
C PHE A 10 -17.14 -20.83 -28.47
N GLU A 11 -18.28 -20.64 -27.79
CA GLU A 11 -18.50 -21.23 -26.47
C GLU A 11 -18.43 -22.77 -26.56
N GLY A 12 -17.54 -23.37 -25.77
CA GLY A 12 -17.29 -24.81 -25.77
C GLY A 12 -16.33 -25.34 -26.85
N VAL A 13 -15.82 -24.48 -27.74
CA VAL A 13 -14.87 -24.87 -28.80
C VAL A 13 -13.54 -24.13 -28.62
N GLU A 14 -12.60 -24.81 -27.95
CA GLU A 14 -11.28 -24.23 -27.65
C GLU A 14 -10.24 -24.55 -28.73
N CYS A 15 -9.34 -23.57 -28.94
CA CYS A 15 -8.13 -23.78 -29.73
C CYS A 15 -7.08 -24.49 -28.87
N GLU A 16 -6.31 -25.38 -29.49
CA GLU A 16 -5.19 -26.07 -28.84
C GLU A 16 -3.89 -25.32 -29.12
N TRP A 17 -3.08 -25.08 -28.09
CA TRP A 17 -1.85 -24.29 -28.21
C TRP A 17 -0.64 -25.16 -27.91
N PRO A 18 0.14 -25.59 -28.94
CA PRO A 18 1.34 -26.41 -28.76
C PRO A 18 2.37 -25.78 -27.81
N MET A 19 2.40 -24.45 -27.72
CA MET A 19 3.26 -23.69 -26.82
C MET A 19 3.10 -24.09 -25.35
N PHE A 20 1.93 -24.56 -24.91
CA PHE A 20 1.76 -25.03 -23.52
C PHE A 20 2.58 -26.28 -23.23
N TYR A 21 2.72 -27.20 -24.18
CA TYR A 21 3.61 -28.36 -24.01
C TYR A 21 5.07 -27.93 -23.89
N VAL A 22 5.49 -26.92 -24.65
CA VAL A 22 6.84 -26.34 -24.54
C VAL A 22 7.06 -25.73 -23.15
N LEU A 23 6.07 -24.99 -22.62
CA LEU A 23 6.15 -24.43 -21.27
C LEU A 23 6.18 -25.53 -20.18
N LEU A 24 5.39 -26.60 -20.35
CA LEU A 24 5.41 -27.76 -19.46
C LEU A 24 6.73 -28.53 -19.52
N MET A 25 7.39 -28.58 -20.68
CA MET A 25 8.75 -29.13 -20.80
C MET A 25 9.74 -28.29 -19.99
N ILE A 26 9.73 -26.96 -20.17
CA ILE A 26 10.59 -26.04 -19.41
C ILE A 26 10.31 -26.20 -17.91
N GLU A 27 9.04 -26.23 -17.49
CA GLU A 27 8.68 -26.47 -16.10
C GLU A 27 9.20 -27.82 -15.57
N GLY A 28 9.09 -28.87 -16.36
CA GLY A 28 9.62 -30.20 -16.05
C GLY A 28 11.13 -30.17 -15.77
N VAL A 29 11.90 -29.46 -16.61
CA VAL A 29 13.34 -29.25 -16.39
C VAL A 29 13.59 -28.50 -15.08
N PHE A 30 12.85 -27.43 -14.81
CA PHE A 30 12.98 -26.65 -13.57
C PHE A 30 12.62 -27.43 -12.29
N LYS A 31 11.73 -28.42 -12.39
CA LYS A 31 11.35 -29.33 -11.30
C LYS A 31 12.18 -30.61 -11.23
N SER A 32 13.12 -30.82 -12.16
CA SER A 32 13.86 -32.08 -12.33
C SER A 32 12.92 -33.29 -12.47
N ASN A 33 11.86 -33.14 -13.28
CA ASN A 33 10.87 -34.17 -13.56
C ASN A 33 11.02 -34.70 -14.99
N ASP A 34 11.96 -35.62 -15.20
CA ASP A 34 12.30 -36.15 -16.53
C ASP A 34 11.13 -36.85 -17.22
N LYS A 35 10.23 -37.48 -16.44
CA LYS A 35 9.03 -38.13 -16.97
C LYS A 35 8.10 -37.13 -17.66
N GLN A 36 7.87 -35.97 -17.05
CA GLN A 36 7.06 -34.90 -17.64
C GLN A 36 7.70 -34.37 -18.92
N VAL A 37 9.03 -34.22 -18.95
CA VAL A 37 9.77 -33.74 -20.12
C VAL A 37 9.61 -34.70 -21.29
N GLU A 38 9.79 -36.01 -21.09
CA GLU A 38 9.67 -37.01 -22.15
C GLU A 38 8.24 -37.20 -22.66
N GLU A 39 7.24 -37.16 -21.76
CA GLU A 39 5.82 -37.17 -22.14
C GLU A 39 5.48 -35.96 -23.03
N CYS A 40 5.87 -34.75 -22.61
CA CYS A 40 5.60 -33.55 -23.39
C CYS A 40 6.36 -33.54 -24.72
N LYS A 41 7.61 -34.05 -24.76
CA LYS A 41 8.40 -34.19 -25.99
C LYS A 41 7.72 -35.13 -26.99
N THR A 42 7.13 -36.21 -26.51
CA THR A 42 6.40 -37.18 -27.35
C THR A 42 5.13 -36.56 -27.95
N LEU A 43 4.36 -35.82 -27.14
CA LEU A 43 3.16 -35.12 -27.61
C LEU A 43 3.52 -33.99 -28.59
N LEU A 44 4.58 -33.24 -28.30
CA LEU A 44 5.02 -32.11 -29.11
C LEU A 44 5.49 -32.53 -30.51
N LYS A 45 6.13 -33.70 -30.64
CA LYS A 45 6.53 -34.26 -31.95
C LYS A 45 5.37 -34.39 -32.94
N GLN A 46 4.15 -34.62 -32.46
CA GLN A 46 2.97 -34.74 -33.32
C GLN A 46 2.41 -33.37 -33.76
N LEU A 47 2.78 -32.29 -33.05
CA LEU A 47 2.27 -30.94 -33.22
C LEU A 47 3.27 -29.99 -33.91
N VAL A 48 4.54 -30.36 -33.94
CA VAL A 48 5.59 -29.61 -34.64
C VAL A 48 5.59 -29.97 -36.12
N LYS A 49 5.76 -28.96 -36.97
CA LYS A 49 5.91 -29.13 -38.42
C LYS A 49 7.36 -28.99 -38.82
N THR A 50 7.73 -29.56 -39.95
CA THR A 50 9.04 -29.32 -40.56
C THR A 50 8.92 -28.36 -41.73
N ASP A 51 9.87 -27.46 -41.86
CA ASP A 51 9.99 -26.57 -43.02
C ASP A 51 10.63 -27.29 -44.22
N LYS A 52 10.94 -26.54 -45.29
CA LYS A 52 11.57 -27.10 -46.50
C LYS A 52 13.01 -27.57 -46.27
N ASN A 53 13.68 -27.04 -45.25
CA ASN A 53 15.06 -27.35 -44.88
C ASN A 53 15.14 -28.45 -43.81
N GLY A 54 14.00 -28.87 -43.26
CA GLY A 54 13.91 -29.87 -42.19
C GLY A 54 13.90 -29.26 -40.78
N ASP A 55 13.83 -27.93 -40.66
CA ASP A 55 13.78 -27.23 -39.38
C ASP A 55 12.41 -27.35 -38.72
N SER A 56 12.41 -27.57 -37.40
CA SER A 56 11.20 -27.67 -36.58
C SER A 56 10.52 -26.31 -36.43
N ILE A 57 9.25 -26.22 -36.81
CA ILE A 57 8.39 -25.04 -36.72
C ILE A 57 7.21 -25.34 -35.81
N LEU A 58 7.00 -24.48 -34.82
CA LEU A 58 5.85 -24.55 -33.92
C LEU A 58 4.67 -23.71 -34.46
N PRO A 59 3.51 -24.34 -34.79
CA PRO A 59 2.29 -23.61 -35.07
C PRO A 59 1.82 -22.81 -33.85
N LYS A 60 1.21 -21.64 -34.08
CA LYS A 60 0.71 -20.81 -32.97
C LYS A 60 -0.43 -21.50 -32.20
N TYR A 61 -1.40 -22.06 -32.93
CA TYR A 61 -2.50 -22.85 -32.38
C TYR A 61 -3.10 -23.77 -33.43
N TYR A 62 -3.92 -24.73 -32.98
CA TYR A 62 -4.74 -25.61 -33.78
C TYR A 62 -6.21 -25.29 -33.50
N TYR A 63 -7.01 -25.13 -34.55
CA TYR A 63 -8.41 -24.70 -34.46
C TYR A 63 -9.34 -25.59 -35.29
N VAL A 64 -10.61 -25.65 -34.90
CA VAL A 64 -11.65 -26.34 -35.67
C VAL A 64 -12.11 -25.43 -36.82
N PRO A 65 -12.12 -25.90 -38.09
CA PRO A 65 -12.61 -25.08 -39.20
C PRO A 65 -14.08 -24.68 -39.01
N LYS A 66 -14.47 -23.53 -39.56
CA LYS A 66 -15.81 -22.94 -39.34
C LYS A 66 -16.96 -23.89 -39.67
N ASP A 67 -16.80 -24.70 -40.71
CA ASP A 67 -17.82 -25.62 -41.20
C ASP A 67 -18.12 -26.77 -40.21
N TYR A 68 -17.21 -27.02 -39.26
CA TYR A 68 -17.29 -28.13 -38.29
C TYR A 68 -17.52 -27.67 -36.85
N ILE A 69 -17.73 -26.37 -36.59
CA ILE A 69 -17.90 -25.82 -35.23
C ILE A 69 -19.14 -26.40 -34.55
N GLU A 70 -20.27 -26.49 -35.24
CA GLU A 70 -21.52 -26.98 -34.64
C GLU A 70 -21.42 -28.48 -34.29
N LEU A 71 -20.72 -29.27 -35.10
CA LEU A 71 -20.47 -30.69 -34.82
C LEU A 71 -19.54 -30.88 -33.61
N GLU A 72 -18.53 -30.03 -33.44
CA GLU A 72 -17.67 -30.04 -32.24
C GLU A 72 -18.46 -29.63 -30.98
N LYS A 73 -19.45 -28.73 -31.09
CA LYS A 73 -20.33 -28.36 -29.96
C LYS A 73 -21.23 -29.51 -29.52
N GLU A 74 -21.76 -30.28 -30.46
CA GLU A 74 -22.58 -31.46 -30.17
C GLU A 74 -21.77 -32.60 -29.54
N SER A 75 -20.53 -32.80 -29.99
CA SER A 75 -19.62 -33.82 -29.45
C SER A 75 -18.18 -33.29 -29.35
N PRO A 76 -17.78 -32.77 -28.17
CA PRO A 76 -16.46 -32.19 -27.97
C PRO A 76 -15.32 -33.19 -28.23
N GLY A 77 -14.30 -32.77 -28.98
CA GLY A 77 -13.14 -33.58 -29.35
C GLY A 77 -13.35 -34.50 -30.57
N SER A 78 -14.49 -34.38 -31.27
CA SER A 78 -14.80 -35.21 -32.44
C SER A 78 -14.14 -34.73 -33.73
N GLN A 79 -13.89 -33.43 -33.86
CA GLN A 79 -13.40 -32.82 -35.11
C GLN A 79 -11.88 -32.68 -35.15
N LEU A 80 -11.32 -32.87 -36.35
CA LEU A 80 -9.88 -32.65 -36.59
C LEU A 80 -9.57 -31.15 -36.58
N ARG A 81 -8.54 -30.77 -35.80
CA ARG A 81 -8.05 -29.39 -35.75
C ARG A 81 -6.97 -29.15 -36.80
N VAL A 82 -7.04 -27.99 -37.45
CA VAL A 82 -6.05 -27.55 -38.43
C VAL A 82 -5.13 -26.50 -37.83
N SER A 83 -3.87 -26.50 -38.24
CA SER A 83 -2.87 -25.54 -37.76
C SER A 83 -3.18 -24.12 -38.25
N SER A 84 -2.88 -23.12 -37.42
CA SER A 84 -2.93 -21.71 -37.80
C SER A 84 -1.98 -21.36 -38.96
N THR A 85 -2.32 -20.30 -39.69
CA THR A 85 -1.45 -19.69 -40.73
C THR A 85 -0.20 -19.05 -40.13
N VAL A 86 -0.27 -18.61 -38.88
CA VAL A 86 0.87 -18.12 -38.07
C VAL A 86 1.58 -19.32 -37.43
N GLY A 87 2.91 -19.33 -37.46
CA GLY A 87 3.71 -20.52 -37.13
C GLY A 87 3.90 -21.43 -38.36
N THR A 88 4.11 -20.81 -39.53
CA THR A 88 4.52 -21.46 -40.78
C THR A 88 5.85 -20.89 -41.25
N ALA A 89 6.52 -21.55 -42.21
CA ALA A 89 7.83 -21.12 -42.71
C ALA A 89 7.86 -19.67 -43.26
N SER A 90 6.73 -19.19 -43.81
CA SER A 90 6.60 -17.82 -44.31
C SER A 90 6.15 -16.81 -43.25
N ASN A 91 5.60 -17.28 -42.12
CA ASN A 91 5.04 -16.43 -41.06
C ASN A 91 5.28 -17.08 -39.69
N LEU A 92 6.49 -16.92 -39.16
CA LEU A 92 6.93 -17.57 -37.93
C LEU A 92 6.25 -16.98 -36.69
N PHE A 93 5.84 -17.86 -35.78
CA PHE A 93 5.39 -17.46 -34.46
C PHE A 93 6.60 -17.28 -33.53
N MET A 94 7.19 -16.08 -33.54
CA MET A 94 8.47 -15.79 -32.87
C MET A 94 8.52 -16.21 -31.39
N MET A 95 7.44 -15.99 -30.63
CA MET A 95 7.39 -16.36 -29.20
C MET A 95 7.37 -17.88 -29.00
N GLY A 96 6.56 -18.61 -29.76
CA GLY A 96 6.51 -20.07 -29.65
C GLY A 96 7.83 -20.69 -30.13
N GLN A 97 8.39 -20.17 -31.21
CA GLN A 97 9.65 -20.65 -31.75
C GLN A 97 10.84 -20.39 -30.80
N SER A 98 10.89 -19.22 -30.16
CA SER A 98 11.94 -18.93 -29.17
C SER A 98 11.83 -19.82 -27.94
N LEU A 99 10.61 -20.09 -27.46
CA LEU A 99 10.38 -21.02 -26.35
C LEU A 99 10.77 -22.45 -26.73
N LEU A 100 10.48 -22.89 -27.96
CA LEU A 100 10.87 -24.22 -28.45
C LEU A 100 12.39 -24.37 -28.43
N LEU A 101 13.11 -23.39 -28.97
CA LEU A 101 14.57 -23.38 -28.95
C LEU A 101 15.13 -23.38 -27.52
N ILE A 102 14.55 -22.60 -26.61
CA ILE A 102 14.97 -22.61 -25.19
C ILE A 102 14.74 -23.99 -24.57
N ALA A 103 13.58 -24.61 -24.81
CA ALA A 103 13.28 -25.95 -24.29
C ALA A 103 14.24 -27.01 -24.85
N ASP A 104 14.56 -26.94 -26.14
CA ASP A 104 15.54 -27.84 -26.76
C ASP A 104 16.94 -27.63 -26.17
N LEU A 105 17.40 -26.39 -26.01
CA LEU A 105 18.70 -26.10 -25.39
C LEU A 105 18.77 -26.59 -23.94
N LEU A 106 17.69 -26.45 -23.17
CA LEU A 106 17.60 -26.94 -21.79
C LEU A 106 17.60 -28.47 -21.72
N THR A 107 16.89 -29.15 -22.63
CA THR A 107 16.79 -30.62 -22.63
C THR A 107 18.04 -31.33 -23.16
N HIS A 108 18.88 -30.63 -23.93
CA HIS A 108 20.17 -31.13 -24.41
C HIS A 108 21.35 -30.67 -23.54
N ASP A 109 21.09 -30.11 -22.35
CA ASP A 109 22.11 -29.58 -21.42
C ASP A 109 23.05 -28.51 -22.04
N LEU A 110 22.62 -27.85 -23.11
CA LEU A 110 23.35 -26.76 -23.76
C LEU A 110 23.12 -25.40 -23.07
N LEU A 111 22.04 -25.30 -22.30
CA LEU A 111 21.69 -24.14 -21.48
C LEU A 111 21.39 -24.60 -20.07
N HIS A 112 22.03 -24.01 -19.06
CA HIS A 112 21.73 -24.32 -17.67
C HIS A 112 20.62 -23.42 -17.09
N ILE A 113 19.80 -23.95 -16.17
CA ILE A 113 18.68 -23.21 -15.52
C ILE A 113 19.16 -21.87 -14.90
N ASN A 114 20.34 -21.89 -14.28
CA ASN A 114 20.95 -20.69 -13.66
C ASN A 114 21.30 -19.58 -14.68
N GLU A 115 21.50 -19.91 -15.95
CA GLU A 115 21.78 -18.91 -17.00
C GLU A 115 20.48 -18.24 -17.46
N LEU A 116 19.38 -18.99 -17.49
CA LEU A 116 18.05 -18.47 -17.83
C LEU A 116 17.42 -17.68 -16.68
N ASP A 117 17.56 -18.16 -15.44
CA ASP A 117 17.05 -17.50 -14.23
C ASP A 117 18.17 -17.30 -13.19
N PRO A 118 19.04 -16.29 -13.36
CA PRO A 118 20.17 -16.04 -12.46
C PRO A 118 19.76 -15.62 -11.04
N ILE A 119 18.50 -15.18 -10.87
CA ILE A 119 17.94 -14.78 -9.58
C ILE A 119 17.07 -15.88 -8.93
N ARG A 120 16.96 -17.04 -9.59
CA ARG A 120 16.24 -18.24 -9.16
C ARG A 120 14.84 -17.93 -8.65
N ARG A 121 14.07 -17.11 -9.38
CA ARG A 121 12.67 -16.82 -9.05
C ARG A 121 11.80 -18.06 -8.95
N TYR A 122 12.15 -19.12 -9.67
CA TYR A 122 11.48 -20.43 -9.56
C TYR A 122 11.57 -21.04 -8.16
N MET A 123 12.59 -20.69 -7.36
CA MET A 123 12.71 -21.12 -5.98
C MET A 123 11.93 -20.20 -5.02
N PRO A 124 11.53 -20.73 -3.84
CA PRO A 124 11.05 -19.91 -2.74
C PRO A 124 12.04 -18.79 -2.40
N SER A 125 11.54 -17.62 -1.98
CA SER A 125 12.34 -16.41 -1.78
C SER A 125 13.56 -16.58 -0.85
N TYR A 126 13.48 -17.51 0.12
CA TYR A 126 14.55 -17.81 1.07
C TYR A 126 15.67 -18.71 0.51
N ASN A 127 15.41 -19.42 -0.60
CA ASN A 127 16.40 -20.24 -1.33
C ASN A 127 17.06 -19.49 -2.49
N ARG A 128 16.62 -18.26 -2.76
CA ARG A 128 17.17 -17.45 -3.86
C ARG A 128 18.59 -16.96 -3.51
N PRO A 129 19.44 -16.70 -4.51
CA PRO A 129 20.79 -16.19 -4.28
C PRO A 129 20.71 -14.90 -3.47
N ARG A 130 21.38 -14.89 -2.32
CA ARG A 130 21.52 -13.66 -1.53
C ARG A 130 22.57 -12.80 -2.22
N LYS A 131 22.20 -11.59 -2.64
CA LYS A 131 23.22 -10.60 -2.98
C LYS A 131 23.99 -10.27 -1.70
N GLY A 132 25.32 -10.39 -1.76
CA GLY A 132 26.17 -9.91 -0.68
C GLY A 132 25.89 -8.42 -0.44
N GLY A 133 25.65 -8.04 0.82
CA GLY A 133 25.29 -6.68 1.18
C GLY A 133 24.53 -6.61 2.50
N ARG A 134 24.22 -5.39 2.93
CA ARG A 134 23.53 -5.11 4.20
C ARG A 134 22.00 -4.94 4.04
N TYR A 135 21.44 -5.41 2.93
CA TYR A 135 20.00 -5.32 2.65
C TYR A 135 19.22 -6.37 3.46
N SER A 136 17.93 -6.09 3.74
CA SER A 136 17.05 -7.08 4.36
C SER A 136 16.89 -8.29 3.44
N ALA A 137 17.07 -9.48 4.00
CA ALA A 137 17.03 -10.74 3.27
C ALA A 137 15.73 -11.50 3.58
N PHE A 138 15.22 -12.24 2.61
CA PHE A 138 14.12 -13.17 2.84
C PHE A 138 14.62 -14.40 3.61
N GLN A 139 13.89 -14.77 4.66
CA GLN A 139 14.16 -15.95 5.49
C GLN A 139 13.00 -16.96 5.48
N GLY A 140 11.89 -16.64 4.81
CA GLY A 140 10.67 -17.47 4.82
C GLY A 140 9.80 -17.16 6.04
N THR A 141 8.84 -18.03 6.33
CA THR A 141 7.95 -17.86 7.50
C THR A 141 8.68 -18.28 8.77
N ALA A 142 8.89 -17.36 9.70
CA ALA A 142 9.39 -17.72 11.03
C ALA A 142 8.27 -18.40 11.84
N SER A 143 8.55 -19.56 12.41
CA SER A 143 7.58 -20.33 13.22
C SER A 143 7.25 -19.66 14.56
N ASP A 144 8.15 -18.82 15.09
CA ASP A 144 7.97 -18.05 16.32
C ASP A 144 8.15 -16.55 16.06
N LEU A 145 7.40 -16.02 15.10
CA LEU A 145 7.40 -14.60 14.81
C LEU A 145 6.77 -13.83 15.98
N VAL A 146 7.52 -12.86 16.51
CA VAL A 146 7.03 -11.92 17.52
C VAL A 146 7.10 -10.53 16.93
N VAL A 147 5.96 -9.84 16.93
CA VAL A 147 5.87 -8.46 16.46
C VAL A 147 6.39 -7.53 17.56
N GLN A 148 7.41 -6.74 17.26
CA GLN A 148 7.93 -5.75 18.20
C GLN A 148 7.12 -4.47 18.07
N VAL A 149 6.76 -3.88 19.21
CA VAL A 149 5.99 -2.64 19.26
C VAL A 149 6.76 -1.59 20.05
N VAL A 150 6.90 -0.42 19.46
CA VAL A 150 7.54 0.76 20.04
C VAL A 150 6.45 1.82 20.21
N LEU A 151 6.25 2.29 21.43
CA LEU A 151 5.26 3.31 21.74
C LEU A 151 5.95 4.68 21.86
N ILE A 152 5.61 5.60 20.96
CA ILE A 152 6.16 6.96 20.96
C ILE A 152 5.07 7.96 21.35
N ALA A 153 5.30 8.71 22.42
CA ALA A 153 4.45 9.82 22.82
C ALA A 153 4.94 11.12 22.18
N GLU A 154 4.05 11.93 21.61
CA GLU A 154 4.44 13.19 20.96
C GLU A 154 5.02 14.24 21.93
N SER A 155 4.69 14.19 23.22
CA SER A 155 5.15 15.14 24.24
C SER A 155 5.59 14.45 25.54
N MET A 156 6.43 15.12 26.34
CA MET A 156 6.81 14.64 27.68
C MET A 156 5.61 14.60 28.64
N ARG A 157 4.67 15.52 28.48
CA ARG A 157 3.44 15.57 29.29
C ARG A 157 2.60 14.31 29.07
N LEU A 158 2.43 13.95 27.79
CA LEU A 158 1.76 12.74 27.37
C LEU A 158 2.46 11.48 27.90
N GLN A 159 3.79 11.43 27.80
CA GLN A 159 4.59 10.33 28.33
C GLN A 159 4.37 10.13 29.84
N ALA A 160 4.47 11.20 30.62
CA ALA A 160 4.25 11.16 32.07
C ALA A 160 2.85 10.66 32.43
N MET A 161 1.84 11.07 31.67
CA MET A 161 0.46 10.63 31.86
C MET A 161 0.25 9.16 31.46
N MET A 162 0.84 8.68 30.36
CA MET A 162 0.84 7.25 30.02
C MET A 162 1.50 6.38 31.11
N ALA A 163 2.54 6.91 31.77
CA ALA A 163 3.22 6.21 32.85
C ALA A 163 2.32 5.99 34.08
N THR A 164 1.33 6.85 34.35
CA THR A 164 0.38 6.64 35.48
C THR A 164 -0.53 5.44 35.24
N TYR A 165 -0.83 5.13 33.97
CA TYR A 165 -1.53 3.90 33.56
C TYR A 165 -0.59 2.69 33.43
N GLY A 166 0.69 2.85 33.82
CA GLY A 166 1.69 1.79 33.72
C GLY A 166 2.13 1.49 32.29
N ILE A 167 1.85 2.36 31.33
CA ILE A 167 2.26 2.21 29.92
C ILE A 167 3.58 2.97 29.73
N GLN A 168 4.62 2.25 29.32
CA GLN A 168 5.93 2.84 29.06
C GLN A 168 6.01 3.31 27.61
N THR A 169 6.21 4.62 27.42
CA THR A 169 6.39 5.25 26.10
C THR A 169 7.70 6.05 26.07
N GLN A 170 8.20 6.37 24.88
CA GLN A 170 9.36 7.24 24.69
C GLN A 170 8.97 8.50 23.91
N THR A 171 9.68 9.60 24.12
CA THR A 171 9.50 10.78 23.26
C THR A 171 10.44 10.75 22.04
N PRO A 172 10.17 11.52 20.97
CA PRO A 172 11.09 11.66 19.84
C PRO A 172 12.51 12.09 20.24
N HIS A 173 12.67 12.83 21.33
CA HIS A 173 13.98 13.23 21.83
C HIS A 173 14.72 12.08 22.52
N GLU A 174 14.03 11.24 23.31
CA GLU A 174 14.64 10.10 24.01
C GLU A 174 15.09 8.96 23.09
N VAL A 175 14.58 8.91 21.86
CA VAL A 175 14.97 7.90 20.86
C VAL A 175 16.18 8.30 20.03
N GLU A 176 16.68 9.53 20.17
CA GLU A 176 17.91 9.98 19.53
C GLU A 176 19.08 9.01 19.85
N PRO A 177 19.92 8.64 18.85
CA PRO A 177 20.05 9.24 17.53
C PRO A 177 19.09 8.69 16.45
N VAL A 178 18.15 7.82 16.82
CA VAL A 178 17.17 7.25 15.88
C VAL A 178 16.11 8.31 15.56
N GLN A 179 15.89 8.58 14.28
CA GLN A 179 14.87 9.52 13.84
C GLN A 179 13.56 8.79 13.55
N ILE A 180 12.45 9.38 13.98
CA ILE A 180 11.11 8.92 13.64
C ILE A 180 10.63 9.68 12.41
N TRP A 181 10.33 8.98 11.32
CA TRP A 181 9.92 9.60 10.06
C TRP A 181 8.46 9.29 9.71
N PRO A 182 7.77 10.26 9.08
CA PRO A 182 6.55 9.96 8.33
C PRO A 182 6.83 9.01 7.16
N PRO A 183 5.88 8.13 6.78
CA PRO A 183 5.99 7.31 5.57
C PRO A 183 6.29 8.11 4.30
N ARG A 184 5.73 9.32 4.15
CA ARG A 184 5.96 10.19 2.98
C ARG A 184 7.43 10.56 2.79
N GLU A 185 8.16 10.76 3.88
CA GLU A 185 9.60 11.07 3.81
C GLU A 185 10.40 9.87 3.29
N LEU A 186 10.02 8.67 3.70
CA LEU A 186 10.58 7.44 3.16
C LEU A 186 10.24 7.25 1.67
N VAL A 187 9.04 7.67 1.23
CA VAL A 187 8.68 7.68 -0.21
C VAL A 187 9.61 8.59 -1.00
N LYS A 188 9.92 9.81 -0.52
CA LYS A 188 10.86 10.73 -1.18
C LYS A 188 12.23 10.09 -1.40
N VAL A 189 12.75 9.40 -0.38
CA VAL A 189 14.00 8.64 -0.48
C VAL A 189 13.91 7.56 -1.55
N TYR A 190 12.86 6.74 -1.51
CA TYR A 190 12.70 5.66 -2.49
C TYR A 190 12.48 6.15 -3.92
N CYS A 191 11.98 7.37 -4.15
CA CYS A 191 11.86 7.92 -5.51
C CYS A 191 13.22 8.06 -6.19
N LYS A 192 14.30 8.22 -5.41
CA LYS A 192 15.67 8.29 -5.94
C LYS A 192 16.22 6.91 -6.36
N LEU A 193 15.57 5.82 -5.95
CA LEU A 193 15.98 4.47 -6.35
C LEU A 193 15.84 4.30 -7.86
N GLY A 194 16.93 3.95 -8.54
CA GLY A 194 16.97 3.75 -9.99
C GLY A 194 17.02 5.04 -10.81
N CYS A 195 17.21 6.21 -10.18
CA CYS A 195 17.44 7.45 -10.89
C CYS A 195 18.80 7.39 -11.62
N ASN A 196 18.79 7.66 -12.93
CA ASN A 196 19.99 7.72 -13.75
C ASN A 196 19.83 8.80 -14.82
N LYS A 197 20.50 9.94 -14.60
CA LYS A 197 20.46 11.10 -15.50
C LYS A 197 20.96 10.78 -16.92
N LYS A 198 21.96 9.89 -17.06
CA LYS A 198 22.52 9.52 -18.38
C LYS A 198 21.53 8.69 -19.21
N LEU A 199 20.72 7.87 -18.55
CA LEU A 199 19.72 7.01 -19.20
C LEU A 199 18.32 7.66 -19.26
N GLY A 200 18.17 8.90 -18.79
CA GLY A 200 16.86 9.56 -18.68
C GLY A 200 15.90 8.88 -17.70
N LEU A 201 16.41 8.09 -16.74
CA LEU A 201 15.59 7.38 -15.76
C LEU A 201 15.33 8.27 -14.55
N ASN A 202 14.06 8.58 -14.29
CA ASN A 202 13.64 9.45 -13.19
C ASN A 202 13.53 8.73 -11.82
N GLY A 203 13.75 7.42 -11.79
CA GLY A 203 13.67 6.59 -10.59
C GLY A 203 12.30 5.97 -10.33
N ARG A 204 12.07 5.50 -9.10
CA ARG A 204 10.82 4.85 -8.69
C ARG A 204 9.69 5.89 -8.65
N PRO A 205 8.49 5.59 -9.19
CA PRO A 205 7.34 6.49 -9.05
C PRO A 205 6.93 6.62 -7.57
N THR A 206 6.30 7.75 -7.23
CA THR A 206 5.75 8.03 -5.90
C THR A 206 4.69 6.99 -5.55
N ARG A 207 5.04 6.04 -4.67
CA ARG A 207 4.14 4.98 -4.20
C ARG A 207 4.22 4.90 -2.68
N PRO A 208 3.07 4.83 -1.98
CA PRO A 208 3.06 4.72 -0.53
C PRO A 208 3.80 3.46 -0.08
N ILE A 209 4.41 3.54 1.10
CA ILE A 209 5.05 2.41 1.75
C ILE A 209 4.01 1.76 2.68
N GLY A 210 3.69 0.48 2.44
CA GLY A 210 2.75 -0.27 3.27
C GLY A 210 3.34 -0.76 4.59
N ALA A 211 2.50 -1.42 5.38
CA ALA A 211 2.82 -1.93 6.73
C ALA A 211 4.14 -2.73 6.82
N LEU A 212 4.44 -3.58 5.83
CA LEU A 212 5.70 -4.36 5.81
C LEU A 212 6.95 -3.49 5.65
N GLY A 213 6.83 -2.36 4.96
CA GLY A 213 7.94 -1.42 4.80
C GLY A 213 8.09 -0.53 6.03
N THR A 214 7.00 0.03 6.54
CA THR A 214 7.03 0.85 7.76
C THR A 214 7.44 0.07 9.00
N SER A 215 7.25 -1.26 9.03
CA SER A 215 7.69 -2.15 10.11
C SER A 215 9.19 -2.51 10.10
N LYS A 216 10.02 -1.83 9.30
CA LYS A 216 11.47 -2.01 9.25
C LYS A 216 12.19 -0.84 9.92
N VAL A 217 13.40 -1.12 10.38
CA VAL A 217 14.37 -0.07 10.74
C VAL A 217 15.24 0.20 9.52
N TYR A 218 15.40 1.46 9.15
CA TYR A 218 16.17 1.87 7.98
C TYR A 218 17.53 2.46 8.38
N ARG A 219 18.54 2.19 7.57
CA ARG A 219 19.85 2.86 7.61
C ARG A 219 20.00 3.71 6.37
N ILE A 220 20.02 5.02 6.56
CA ILE A 220 19.99 6.02 5.49
C ILE A 220 21.10 7.04 5.75
N CYS A 221 22.11 7.11 4.88
CA CYS A 221 23.24 8.05 5.00
C CYS A 221 23.88 8.08 6.41
N GLY A 222 24.05 6.90 7.03
CA GLY A 222 24.61 6.77 8.39
C GLY A 222 23.60 6.97 9.53
N GLN A 223 22.43 7.54 9.26
CA GLN A 223 21.35 7.71 10.22
C GLN A 223 20.50 6.45 10.35
N THR A 224 19.94 6.24 11.55
CA THR A 224 18.96 5.18 11.80
C THR A 224 17.58 5.80 11.81
N VAL A 225 16.66 5.22 11.05
CA VAL A 225 15.33 5.77 10.85
C VAL A 225 14.29 4.70 11.14
N LEU A 226 13.26 5.06 11.89
CA LEU A 226 12.07 4.24 12.10
C LEU A 226 10.86 5.00 11.55
N CYS A 227 10.00 4.32 10.80
CA CYS A 227 8.77 4.92 10.29
C CYS A 227 7.57 4.43 11.10
N TYR A 228 6.60 5.29 11.33
CA TYR A 228 5.29 4.86 11.83
C TYR A 228 4.37 4.48 10.67
N PRO A 229 3.38 3.59 10.88
CA PRO A 229 2.39 3.23 9.86
C PRO A 229 1.59 4.41 9.30
N LEU A 230 1.07 4.25 8.09
CA LEU A 230 0.30 5.29 7.39
C LEU A 230 -0.93 5.74 8.19
N VAL A 231 -1.52 4.87 9.01
CA VAL A 231 -2.68 5.22 9.86
C VAL A 231 -2.41 6.35 10.85
N PHE A 232 -1.14 6.55 11.26
CA PHE A 232 -0.75 7.63 12.16
C PHE A 232 -0.30 8.90 11.43
N GLU A 233 -0.22 8.87 10.11
CA GLU A 233 0.00 10.08 9.35
C GLU A 233 -1.22 10.99 9.50
N VAL A 234 -1.02 12.23 9.97
CA VAL A 234 -2.05 13.27 9.89
C VAL A 234 -2.19 13.61 8.42
N SER A 235 -2.91 12.74 7.69
CA SER A 235 -3.47 13.16 6.43
C SER A 235 -4.56 14.19 6.75
N ASP A 236 -4.81 15.08 5.81
CA ASP A 236 -5.92 16.05 5.82
C ASP A 236 -7.32 15.42 5.99
N PHE A 237 -7.40 14.11 6.17
CA PHE A 237 -8.60 13.32 6.23
C PHE A 237 -9.01 12.98 7.66
N TYR A 238 -10.30 13.12 7.93
CA TYR A 238 -10.84 13.11 9.28
C TYR A 238 -10.97 11.73 9.93
N LEU A 239 -10.96 10.63 9.17
CA LEU A 239 -11.11 9.28 9.73
C LEU A 239 -9.98 8.92 10.71
N SER A 240 -8.82 9.57 10.65
CA SER A 240 -7.75 9.39 11.63
C SER A 240 -8.12 9.89 13.04
N HIS A 241 -9.19 10.67 13.19
CA HIS A 241 -9.67 11.19 14.47
C HIS A 241 -10.69 10.25 15.15
N ASP A 242 -11.10 9.16 14.50
CA ASP A 242 -11.93 8.13 15.10
C ASP A 242 -11.05 7.06 15.78
N MET A 243 -11.08 7.04 17.12
CA MET A 243 -10.26 6.12 17.90
C MET A 243 -10.65 4.65 17.72
N ALA A 244 -11.94 4.35 17.54
CA ALA A 244 -12.38 2.97 17.35
C ALA A 244 -11.82 2.41 16.03
N LEU A 245 -11.86 3.23 14.97
CA LEU A 245 -11.26 2.89 13.68
C LEU A 245 -9.73 2.79 13.77
N LEU A 246 -9.08 3.70 14.51
CA LEU A 246 -7.63 3.64 14.73
C LEU A 246 -7.21 2.34 15.42
N ILE A 247 -7.92 1.92 16.47
CA ILE A 247 -7.68 0.67 17.19
C ILE A 247 -7.80 -0.53 16.26
N ASP A 248 -8.87 -0.59 15.46
CA ASP A 248 -9.08 -1.69 14.50
C ASP A 248 -8.01 -1.73 13.42
N ASN A 249 -7.60 -0.57 12.89
CA ASN A 249 -6.51 -0.45 11.93
C ASN A 249 -5.17 -0.92 12.51
N ILE A 250 -4.84 -0.55 13.76
CA ILE A 250 -3.61 -1.01 14.43
C ILE A 250 -3.62 -2.54 14.53
N LYS A 251 -4.71 -3.13 15.00
CA LYS A 251 -4.85 -4.60 15.12
C LYS A 251 -4.72 -5.29 13.77
N THR A 252 -5.38 -4.76 12.74
CA THR A 252 -5.35 -5.27 11.37
C THR A 252 -3.94 -5.20 10.79
N GLU A 253 -3.23 -4.09 10.95
CA GLU A 253 -1.85 -3.95 10.50
C GLU A 253 -0.91 -4.93 11.22
N MET A 254 -1.05 -5.09 12.54
CA MET A 254 -0.25 -6.05 13.30
C MET A 254 -0.48 -7.50 12.83
N HIS A 255 -1.73 -7.88 12.57
CA HIS A 255 -2.08 -9.19 12.03
C HIS A 255 -1.54 -9.39 10.61
N PHE A 256 -1.65 -8.37 9.77
CA PHE A 256 -1.11 -8.37 8.42
C PHE A 256 0.41 -8.57 8.42
N VAL A 257 1.13 -7.77 9.21
CA VAL A 257 2.58 -7.88 9.36
C VAL A 257 2.95 -9.27 9.86
N SER A 258 2.29 -9.79 10.90
CA SER A 258 2.57 -11.12 11.42
C SER A 258 2.39 -12.23 10.37
N LYS A 259 1.29 -12.20 9.62
CA LYS A 259 0.96 -13.24 8.63
C LYS A 259 1.92 -13.23 7.44
N TYR A 260 2.30 -12.04 6.96
CA TYR A 260 3.03 -11.86 5.71
C TYR A 260 4.51 -11.50 5.88
N TRP A 261 5.03 -11.40 7.11
CA TRP A 261 6.45 -11.20 7.32
C TRP A 261 7.26 -12.40 6.80
N ARG A 262 8.22 -12.13 5.91
CA ARG A 262 9.11 -13.14 5.32
C ARG A 262 10.58 -12.72 5.36
N LEU A 263 10.89 -11.66 6.08
CA LEU A 263 12.22 -11.04 6.15
C LEU A 263 12.96 -11.51 7.40
N SER A 264 14.29 -11.47 7.32
CA SER A 264 15.16 -11.72 8.46
C SER A 264 15.08 -10.55 9.45
N GLY A 265 15.07 -10.87 10.75
CA GLY A 265 14.79 -9.92 11.81
C GLY A 265 13.29 -9.78 12.10
N ARG A 266 12.98 -9.29 13.30
CA ARG A 266 11.60 -9.11 13.77
C ARG A 266 11.00 -7.81 13.22
N PRO A 267 9.72 -7.79 12.82
CA PRO A 267 9.05 -6.55 12.45
C PRO A 267 8.93 -5.63 13.66
N THR A 268 9.24 -4.35 13.49
CA THR A 268 9.16 -3.32 14.52
C THR A 268 8.14 -2.26 14.11
N ILE A 269 6.97 -2.27 14.76
CA ILE A 269 5.89 -1.31 14.51
C ILE A 269 6.01 -0.14 15.49
N CYS A 270 6.02 1.08 14.96
CA CYS A 270 6.01 2.31 15.76
C CYS A 270 4.58 2.84 15.89
N ILE A 271 4.02 2.80 17.10
CA ILE A 271 2.70 3.38 17.41
C ILE A 271 2.93 4.79 17.95
N LEU A 272 2.37 5.78 17.27
CA LEU A 272 2.37 7.17 17.75
C LEU A 272 1.14 7.41 18.63
N ILE A 273 1.36 8.00 19.80
CA ILE A 273 0.32 8.47 20.70
C ILE A 273 0.40 10.00 20.73
N ARG A 274 -0.76 10.63 20.56
CA ARG A 274 -0.93 12.09 20.60
C ARG A 274 -1.83 12.50 21.77
N GLU A 275 -1.72 13.75 22.19
CA GLU A 275 -2.51 14.35 23.26
C GLU A 275 -4.00 14.40 22.87
N GLU A 276 -4.33 14.52 21.59
CA GLU A 276 -5.71 14.47 21.08
C GLU A 276 -6.38 13.12 21.35
N HIS A 277 -5.63 12.01 21.33
CA HIS A 277 -6.15 10.67 21.60
C HIS A 277 -6.70 10.54 23.03
N MET A 278 -6.20 11.35 23.96
CA MET A 278 -6.61 11.35 25.37
C MET A 278 -7.94 12.05 25.62
N ARG A 279 -8.32 12.95 24.70
CA ARG A 279 -9.58 13.67 24.78
C ARG A 279 -10.74 12.84 24.25
N ASP A 280 -10.45 11.66 23.70
CA ASP A 280 -11.41 10.77 23.09
C ASP A 280 -12.28 10.04 24.13
N THR A 281 -13.58 9.95 23.87
CA THR A 281 -14.52 9.15 24.68
C THR A 281 -14.11 7.68 24.74
N TYR A 282 -13.48 7.18 23.68
CA TYR A 282 -12.98 5.81 23.53
C TYR A 282 -11.50 5.67 23.94
N PHE A 283 -10.93 6.67 24.62
CA PHE A 283 -9.54 6.59 25.12
C PHE A 283 -9.31 5.37 26.02
N ARG A 284 -10.35 4.94 26.77
CA ARG A 284 -10.27 3.73 27.60
C ARG A 284 -10.02 2.46 26.77
N GLU A 285 -10.59 2.37 25.58
CA GLU A 285 -10.39 1.24 24.67
C GLU A 285 -8.96 1.24 24.10
N LEU A 286 -8.39 2.43 23.86
CA LEU A 286 -6.97 2.56 23.51
C LEU A 286 -6.07 2.10 24.66
N LEU A 287 -6.39 2.44 25.90
CA LEU A 287 -5.65 1.95 27.07
C LEU A 287 -5.71 0.42 27.18
N ASP A 288 -6.87 -0.19 26.94
CA ASP A 288 -7.03 -1.65 26.93
C ASP A 288 -6.18 -2.30 25.84
N LEU A 289 -6.12 -1.69 24.63
CA LEU A 289 -5.21 -2.11 23.58
C LEU A 289 -3.75 -2.03 24.06
N LEU A 290 -3.30 -0.88 24.57
CA LEU A 290 -1.93 -0.67 25.04
C LEU A 290 -1.54 -1.62 26.19
N ALA A 291 -2.50 -1.94 27.07
CA ALA A 291 -2.32 -2.93 28.13
C ALA A 291 -2.16 -4.35 27.57
N SER A 292 -2.93 -4.72 26.55
CA SER A 292 -2.77 -6.03 25.87
C SER A 292 -1.43 -6.13 25.13
N LEU A 293 -0.96 -5.04 24.51
CA LEU A 293 0.37 -4.98 23.91
C LEU A 293 1.49 -5.14 24.95
N LYS A 294 1.29 -4.62 26.17
CA LYS A 294 2.23 -4.79 27.28
C LYS A 294 2.22 -6.21 27.85
N SER A 295 1.07 -6.88 27.90
CA SER A 295 0.96 -8.26 28.39
C SER A 295 1.67 -9.28 27.50
N GLY A 296 1.98 -8.90 26.25
CA GLY A 296 2.71 -9.70 25.27
C GLY A 296 1.81 -10.50 24.35
N ASN A 297 0.49 -10.33 24.46
CA ASN A 297 -0.49 -10.96 23.58
C ASN A 297 -1.61 -9.98 23.22
N CYS A 298 -1.81 -9.76 21.92
CA CYS A 298 -2.91 -8.95 21.39
C CYS A 298 -3.70 -9.80 20.37
N ASP A 299 -4.93 -10.18 20.71
CA ASP A 299 -5.82 -10.99 19.86
C ASP A 299 -5.16 -12.28 19.32
N GLY A 300 -4.37 -12.97 20.15
CA GLY A 300 -3.67 -14.20 19.79
C GLY A 300 -2.31 -13.98 19.12
N LEU A 301 -1.94 -12.74 18.84
CA LEU A 301 -0.63 -12.38 18.31
C LEU A 301 0.40 -12.21 19.43
N LYS A 302 1.56 -12.88 19.29
CA LYS A 302 2.71 -12.66 20.17
C LYS A 302 3.33 -11.29 19.89
N VAL A 303 3.31 -10.42 20.90
CA VAL A 303 3.82 -9.05 20.81
C VAL A 303 4.94 -8.86 21.84
N ARG A 304 5.94 -8.07 21.48
CA ARG A 304 6.97 -7.60 22.42
C ARG A 304 7.03 -6.08 22.39
N THR A 305 6.46 -5.46 23.41
CA THR A 305 6.55 -4.02 23.61
C THR A 305 7.83 -3.68 24.38
N GLY A 306 8.51 -2.59 24.02
CA GLY A 306 9.69 -2.16 24.76
C GLY A 306 10.34 -0.90 24.19
N ARG A 307 11.43 -0.47 24.82
CA ARG A 307 12.24 0.66 24.35
C ARG A 307 12.88 0.34 23.00
N LEU A 308 12.89 1.31 22.09
CA LEU A 308 13.44 1.18 20.75
C LEU A 308 14.89 0.70 20.76
N GLN A 309 15.74 1.25 21.64
CA GLN A 309 17.15 0.87 21.75
C GLN A 309 17.34 -0.63 22.02
N ASN A 310 16.44 -1.24 22.78
CA ASN A 310 16.49 -2.66 23.12
C ASN A 310 15.98 -3.56 22.00
N LEU A 311 15.10 -3.03 21.14
CA LEU A 311 14.43 -3.79 20.09
C LEU A 311 15.20 -3.78 18.77
N ILE A 312 16.02 -2.74 18.52
CA ILE A 312 16.80 -2.59 17.28
C ILE A 312 17.69 -3.79 16.99
N SER A 313 18.33 -4.37 18.01
CA SER A 313 19.27 -5.49 17.84
C SER A 313 18.64 -6.74 17.22
N SER A 314 17.34 -6.97 17.44
CA SER A 314 16.59 -8.08 16.84
C SER A 314 15.64 -7.65 15.72
N SER A 315 15.62 -6.36 15.36
CA SER A 315 14.75 -5.81 14.32
C SER A 315 15.26 -6.16 12.92
N CYS A 316 14.37 -6.09 11.93
CA CYS A 316 14.76 -6.12 10.52
C CYS A 316 15.33 -4.77 10.09
N ILE A 317 16.62 -4.76 9.73
CA ILE A 317 17.32 -3.56 9.26
C ILE A 317 17.40 -3.58 7.73
N GLU A 318 17.01 -2.47 7.10
CA GLU A 318 17.13 -2.25 5.65
C GLU A 318 18.11 -1.09 5.39
N HIS A 319 19.16 -1.36 4.63
CA HIS A 319 20.14 -0.36 4.23
C HIS A 319 19.77 0.28 2.88
N LEU A 320 19.68 1.61 2.83
CA LEU A 320 19.40 2.37 1.61
C LEU A 320 20.69 3.00 1.05
N ASP A 321 21.70 2.16 0.81
CA ASP A 321 23.05 2.57 0.40
C ASP A 321 23.11 3.22 -1.02
N PHE A 322 22.02 3.13 -1.81
CA PHE A 322 21.97 3.77 -3.14
C PHE A 322 22.01 5.31 -3.08
N LEU A 323 21.68 5.91 -1.93
CA LEU A 323 21.75 7.35 -1.73
C LEU A 323 23.17 7.88 -1.58
N THR A 324 24.12 7.06 -1.11
CA THR A 324 25.51 7.50 -0.91
C THR A 324 26.18 7.92 -2.22
N ASN A 325 25.71 7.39 -3.34
CA ASN A 325 26.23 7.71 -4.67
C ASN A 325 25.52 8.90 -5.33
N LEU A 326 24.52 9.47 -4.67
CA LEU A 326 23.72 10.57 -5.17
C LEU A 326 24.03 11.80 -4.30
N ASP A 327 24.73 12.79 -4.86
CA ASP A 327 24.90 14.12 -4.26
C ASP A 327 23.55 14.85 -4.22
N VAL A 328 22.67 14.41 -3.33
CA VAL A 328 21.30 14.91 -3.21
C VAL A 328 21.04 15.24 -1.75
N GLU A 329 20.91 16.53 -1.48
CA GLU A 329 20.31 16.99 -0.22
C GLU A 329 18.84 16.57 -0.20
N LEU A 330 18.48 15.77 0.80
CA LEU A 330 17.11 15.36 1.04
C LEU A 330 16.53 16.30 2.11
N ASP A 331 15.57 17.14 1.73
CA ASP A 331 14.75 17.89 2.69
C ASP A 331 13.77 16.93 3.36
N VAL A 332 14.24 16.30 4.45
CA VAL A 332 13.48 15.37 5.26
C VAL A 332 13.01 16.03 6.54
N LYS A 333 11.71 15.90 6.82
CA LYS A 333 11.08 16.44 8.02
C LYS A 333 10.74 15.30 9.00
N PRO A 334 11.63 14.98 9.96
CA PRO A 334 11.33 13.98 10.97
C PRO A 334 10.20 14.45 11.89
N PHE A 335 9.51 13.50 12.51
CA PHE A 335 8.53 13.76 13.56
C PHE A 335 9.25 14.35 14.78
N ARG A 336 8.86 15.55 15.19
CA ARG A 336 9.47 16.28 16.29
C ARG A 336 8.60 16.21 17.54
N GLN A 337 9.25 16.22 18.71
CA GLN A 337 8.57 16.32 19.98
C GLN A 337 7.80 17.63 20.07
N LEU A 338 6.52 17.56 20.45
CA LEU A 338 5.68 18.70 20.76
C LEU A 338 6.21 19.39 22.02
N GLN A 339 6.51 20.69 21.89
CA GLN A 339 6.94 21.54 22.99
C GLN A 339 5.80 22.49 23.37
N HIS A 340 5.47 22.53 24.66
CA HIS A 340 4.50 23.49 25.20
C HIS A 340 5.22 24.74 25.68
N ALA A 341 4.68 25.92 25.37
CA ALA A 341 5.26 27.21 25.77
C ALA A 341 5.24 27.44 27.30
N SER A 342 4.35 26.75 28.00
CA SER A 342 4.16 26.85 29.45
C SER A 342 4.93 25.72 30.16
N ILE A 343 5.90 26.07 31.00
CA ILE A 343 6.72 25.13 31.80
C ILE A 343 5.92 24.48 32.95
N GLY A 344 4.74 25.02 33.27
CA GLY A 344 3.87 24.46 34.29
C GLY A 344 3.26 23.13 33.85
N TYR A 345 3.37 22.10 34.70
CA TYR A 345 2.60 20.87 34.60
C TYR A 345 1.09 21.19 34.75
N GLN A 346 0.45 21.67 33.69
CA GLN A 346 -1.01 21.60 33.59
C GLN A 346 -1.36 20.15 33.32
N SER A 347 -1.99 19.50 34.30
CA SER A 347 -2.38 18.10 34.17
C SER A 347 -3.24 17.91 32.93
N LEU A 348 -2.92 16.91 32.11
CA LEU A 348 -3.79 16.53 30.99
C LEU A 348 -5.16 16.04 31.48
N THR A 349 -5.29 15.68 32.76
CA THR A 349 -6.56 15.30 33.39
C THR A 349 -7.51 16.48 33.62
N ASP A 350 -6.99 17.71 33.64
CA ASP A 350 -7.81 18.93 33.80
C ASP A 350 -8.26 19.49 32.45
N VAL A 351 -7.89 18.83 31.35
CA VAL A 351 -8.33 19.18 30.00
C VAL A 351 -9.76 18.67 29.83
N PRO A 352 -10.72 19.53 29.47
CA PRO A 352 -12.11 19.12 29.31
C PRO A 352 -12.20 17.92 28.36
N GLN A 353 -12.88 16.86 28.79
CA GLN A 353 -13.31 15.80 27.86
C GLN A 353 -14.11 16.47 26.75
N ALA A 354 -14.00 15.96 25.52
CA ALA A 354 -14.80 16.45 24.40
C ALA A 354 -16.28 16.25 24.75
N VAL A 355 -16.93 17.29 25.29
CA VAL A 355 -18.37 17.30 25.54
C VAL A 355 -19.03 17.15 24.19
N ALA A 356 -19.99 16.24 24.07
CA ALA A 356 -20.79 16.08 22.86
C ALA A 356 -21.40 17.44 22.49
N TYR A 357 -20.79 18.11 21.52
CA TYR A 357 -21.15 19.46 21.16
C TYR A 357 -22.43 19.40 20.32
N ASN A 358 -23.52 19.88 20.90
CA ASN A 358 -24.83 19.90 20.27
C ASN A 358 -25.11 21.33 19.82
N GLU A 359 -25.10 21.57 18.51
CA GLU A 359 -25.44 22.87 17.93
C GLU A 359 -26.92 22.94 17.55
N ASP A 360 -27.48 24.14 17.67
CA ASP A 360 -28.77 24.46 17.06
C ASP A 360 -28.68 24.28 15.53
N ASN A 361 -29.72 23.67 14.95
CA ASN A 361 -29.88 23.49 13.50
C ASN A 361 -30.22 24.83 12.81
N ALA A 362 -29.32 25.81 12.87
CA ALA A 362 -29.42 27.02 12.07
C ALA A 362 -29.10 26.67 10.61
N ASP A 363 -30.11 26.80 9.73
CA ASP A 363 -29.97 26.60 8.30
C ASP A 363 -29.92 27.96 7.59
N PHE A 364 -28.82 28.22 6.87
CA PHE A 364 -28.57 29.49 6.20
C PHE A 364 -28.79 29.42 4.68
N LYS A 365 -29.40 28.35 4.16
CA LYS A 365 -29.71 28.18 2.73
C LYS A 365 -30.44 29.37 2.10
N SER A 366 -31.30 30.05 2.86
CA SER A 366 -32.00 31.24 2.37
C SER A 366 -31.08 32.41 1.98
N LEU A 367 -29.84 32.44 2.50
CA LEU A 367 -28.82 33.44 2.18
C LEU A 367 -28.01 33.11 0.92
N GLU A 368 -28.30 32.00 0.24
CA GLU A 368 -27.59 31.63 -0.99
C GLU A 368 -27.74 32.68 -2.11
N HIS A 369 -28.77 33.52 -2.05
CA HIS A 369 -29.03 34.61 -3.01
C HIS A 369 -28.71 36.01 -2.44
N SER A 370 -28.25 36.13 -1.20
CA SER A 370 -27.91 37.43 -0.60
C SER A 370 -26.56 37.94 -1.13
N ASP A 371 -26.27 39.23 -0.96
CA ASP A 371 -24.99 39.82 -1.34
C ASP A 371 -23.80 39.25 -0.54
N THR A 372 -22.57 39.48 -1.03
CA THR A 372 -21.36 38.93 -0.38
C THR A 372 -21.09 39.60 0.98
N ASP A 373 -21.42 40.88 1.11
CA ASP A 373 -21.18 41.63 2.35
C ASP A 373 -22.09 41.18 3.49
N THR A 374 -23.36 40.86 3.19
CA THR A 374 -24.25 40.22 4.18
C THR A 374 -23.78 38.83 4.60
N LEU A 375 -23.22 38.02 3.69
CA LEU A 375 -22.64 36.72 4.05
C LEU A 375 -21.45 36.87 5.00
N ILE A 376 -20.54 37.80 4.74
CA ILE A 376 -19.37 38.05 5.60
C ILE A 376 -19.82 38.61 6.95
N HIS A 377 -20.79 39.52 6.97
CA HIS A 377 -21.33 40.05 8.21
C HIS A 377 -22.00 38.97 9.08
N THR A 378 -22.80 38.09 8.46
CA THR A 378 -23.42 36.95 9.16
C THR A 378 -22.37 35.92 9.60
N LEU A 379 -21.32 35.69 8.81
CA LEU A 379 -20.23 34.79 9.21
C LEU A 379 -19.54 35.24 10.49
N ARG A 380 -19.42 36.55 10.72
CA ARG A 380 -18.83 37.12 11.95
C ARG A 380 -19.73 36.95 13.18
N SER A 381 -21.05 36.91 13.01
CA SER A 381 -21.99 36.77 14.13
C SER A 381 -22.29 35.31 14.49
N VAL A 382 -22.12 34.39 13.55
CA VAL A 382 -22.41 32.96 13.76
C VAL A 382 -21.24 32.27 14.45
N SER A 383 -21.46 31.81 15.68
CA SER A 383 -20.53 30.93 16.41
C SER A 383 -20.64 29.46 15.99
N ALA A 384 -21.81 29.04 15.49
CA ALA A 384 -22.09 27.66 15.11
C ALA A 384 -21.28 27.19 13.89
N LEU A 385 -20.46 26.15 14.06
CA LEU A 385 -19.64 25.48 13.06
C LEU A 385 -20.43 25.00 11.85
N LYS A 386 -21.64 24.45 12.04
CA LYS A 386 -22.49 24.06 10.89
C LYS A 386 -22.89 25.26 10.05
N GLY A 387 -23.29 26.36 10.69
CA GLY A 387 -23.65 27.61 10.02
C GLY A 387 -22.46 28.26 9.33
N ARG A 388 -21.31 28.34 10.02
CA ARG A 388 -20.05 28.85 9.44
C ARG A 388 -19.63 28.06 8.22
N THR A 389 -19.78 26.74 8.24
CA THR A 389 -19.45 25.87 7.10
C THR A 389 -20.37 26.11 5.90
N GLN A 390 -21.67 26.31 6.13
CA GLN A 390 -22.61 26.66 5.06
C GLN A 390 -22.25 28.00 4.41
N LEU A 391 -22.01 29.04 5.22
CA LEU A 391 -21.65 30.38 4.74
C LEU A 391 -20.30 30.38 4.00
N LEU A 392 -19.30 29.68 4.52
CA LEU A 392 -18.01 29.51 3.85
C LEU A 392 -18.14 28.71 2.54
N GLY A 393 -19.01 27.70 2.50
CA GLY A 393 -19.31 26.97 1.26
C GLY A 393 -19.93 27.85 0.18
N MET A 394 -20.85 28.75 0.56
CA MET A 394 -21.43 29.75 -0.35
C MET A 394 -20.38 30.76 -0.85
N LEU A 395 -19.52 31.26 0.04
CA LEU A 395 -18.42 32.16 -0.32
C LEU A 395 -17.43 31.48 -1.27
N MET A 396 -17.07 30.22 -0.99
CA MET A 396 -16.21 29.41 -1.85
C MET A 396 -16.83 29.21 -3.24
N GLY A 397 -18.13 28.89 -3.31
CA GLY A 397 -18.83 28.71 -4.58
C GLY A 397 -18.86 29.97 -5.46
N ARG A 398 -18.84 31.16 -4.85
CA ARG A 398 -18.88 32.45 -5.56
C ARG A 398 -17.50 32.98 -5.97
N HIS A 399 -16.55 32.97 -5.05
CA HIS A 399 -15.27 33.67 -5.20
C HIS A 399 -14.03 32.75 -5.20
N GLY A 400 -14.23 31.46 -4.90
CA GLY A 400 -13.16 30.47 -4.81
C GLY A 400 -12.42 30.45 -3.46
N LEU A 401 -11.54 29.45 -3.28
CA LEU A 401 -10.83 29.16 -2.02
C LEU A 401 -9.83 30.24 -1.58
N GLN A 402 -9.33 31.05 -2.52
CA GLN A 402 -8.30 32.07 -2.28
C GLN A 402 -8.88 33.47 -2.00
N HIS A 403 -10.20 33.61 -1.95
CA HIS A 403 -10.83 34.88 -1.65
C HIS A 403 -10.48 35.34 -0.22
N PRO A 404 -10.06 36.60 -0.03
CA PRO A 404 -9.73 37.12 1.29
C PRO A 404 -10.99 37.46 2.09
N VAL A 405 -11.10 36.91 3.29
CA VAL A 405 -12.12 37.22 4.30
C VAL A 405 -11.41 37.54 5.60
N ASP A 406 -11.54 38.79 6.08
CA ASP A 406 -10.91 39.26 7.33
C ASP A 406 -9.39 39.03 7.39
N GLY A 407 -8.70 39.22 6.26
CA GLY A 407 -7.24 39.13 6.17
C GLY A 407 -6.69 37.70 6.05
N GLN A 408 -7.55 36.68 6.03
CA GLN A 408 -7.19 35.28 5.75
C GLN A 408 -7.98 34.75 4.54
N THR A 409 -7.51 33.66 3.92
CA THR A 409 -8.23 33.06 2.78
C THR A 409 -9.42 32.23 3.26
N VAL A 410 -10.45 32.09 2.41
CA VAL A 410 -11.57 31.16 2.66
C VAL A 410 -11.07 29.75 3.00
N SER A 411 -10.01 29.27 2.32
CA SER A 411 -9.36 27.98 2.64
C SER A 411 -8.91 27.91 4.11
N THR A 412 -8.24 28.95 4.61
CA THR A 412 -7.73 29.01 5.99
C THR A 412 -8.88 28.97 7.00
N HIS A 413 -9.98 29.68 6.70
CA HIS A 413 -11.18 29.65 7.55
C HIS A 413 -11.86 28.28 7.56
N ILE A 414 -11.95 27.61 6.40
CA ILE A 414 -12.51 26.24 6.31
C ILE A 414 -11.60 25.25 7.04
N GLU A 415 -10.28 25.39 6.95
CA GLU A 415 -9.32 24.56 7.70
C GLU A 415 -9.43 24.76 9.22
N ALA A 416 -9.61 26.00 9.67
CA ALA A 416 -9.83 26.29 11.09
C ALA A 416 -11.15 25.69 11.59
N VAL A 417 -12.23 25.80 10.80
CA VAL A 417 -13.52 25.16 11.11
C VAL A 417 -13.40 23.63 11.10
N LEU A 418 -12.66 23.06 10.14
CA LEU A 418 -12.38 21.63 10.07
C LEU A 418 -11.63 21.13 11.31
N GLY A 419 -10.58 21.83 11.75
CA GLY A 419 -9.84 21.49 12.95
C GLY A 419 -10.71 21.51 14.21
N ASN A 420 -11.51 22.58 14.36
CA ASN A 420 -12.45 22.71 15.47
C ASN A 420 -13.53 21.61 15.44
N ALA A 421 -14.15 21.39 14.28
CA ALA A 421 -15.18 20.36 14.10
C ALA A 421 -14.63 18.94 14.29
N SER A 422 -13.36 18.70 13.93
CA SER A 422 -12.69 17.41 14.18
C SER A 422 -12.44 17.20 15.66
N SER A 423 -12.00 18.23 16.38
CA SER A 423 -11.83 18.18 17.84
C SER A 423 -13.15 17.96 18.60
N LEU A 424 -14.25 18.51 18.06
CA LEU A 424 -15.61 18.40 18.62
C LEU A 424 -16.43 17.25 18.04
N ARG A 425 -15.86 16.46 17.12
CA ARG A 425 -16.48 15.27 16.48
C ARG A 425 -17.78 15.55 15.72
N LEU A 426 -17.93 16.74 15.15
CA LEU A 426 -19.07 17.07 14.29
C LEU A 426 -18.86 16.48 12.89
N TRP A 427 -19.03 15.16 12.75
CA TRP A 427 -18.70 14.42 11.52
C TRP A 427 -19.42 14.92 10.27
N SER A 428 -20.62 15.48 10.41
CA SER A 428 -21.34 16.12 9.30
C SER A 428 -20.58 17.34 8.77
N VAL A 429 -20.18 18.25 9.67
CA VAL A 429 -19.41 19.45 9.36
C VAL A 429 -18.04 19.09 8.80
N VAL A 430 -17.36 18.14 9.45
CA VAL A 430 -16.05 17.65 9.02
C VAL A 430 -16.11 17.11 7.59
N ARG A 431 -17.10 16.26 7.27
CA ARG A 431 -17.31 15.74 5.90
C ARG A 431 -17.53 16.87 4.90
N THR A 432 -18.38 17.84 5.23
CA THR A 432 -18.64 18.99 4.36
C THR A 432 -17.38 19.83 4.15
N CYS A 433 -16.63 20.18 5.20
CA CYS A 433 -15.38 20.92 5.08
C CYS A 433 -14.33 20.17 4.24
N THR A 434 -14.19 18.85 4.43
CA THR A 434 -13.26 18.06 3.61
C THR A 434 -13.69 17.99 2.15
N ALA A 435 -14.99 17.94 1.87
CA ALA A 435 -15.52 18.00 0.50
C ALA A 435 -15.26 19.38 -0.13
N LEU A 436 -15.49 20.48 0.60
CA LEU A 436 -15.21 21.84 0.14
C LEU A 436 -13.72 22.05 -0.18
N LEU A 437 -12.83 21.53 0.67
CA LEU A 437 -11.38 21.60 0.44
C LEU A 437 -10.88 20.58 -0.59
N SER A 438 -11.75 19.75 -1.17
CA SER A 438 -11.38 18.66 -2.08
C SER A 438 -10.27 17.75 -1.52
N LYS A 439 -10.33 17.47 -0.21
CA LYS A 439 -9.35 16.64 0.48
C LYS A 439 -9.58 15.17 0.12
N GLU A 440 -8.67 14.60 -0.64
CA GLU A 440 -8.72 13.20 -1.06
C GLU A 440 -8.13 12.25 0.00
N VAL A 441 -8.67 11.02 0.05
CA VAL A 441 -8.11 9.96 0.89
C VAL A 441 -6.96 9.29 0.16
N GLU A 442 -5.72 9.62 0.55
CA GLU A 442 -4.52 8.99 -0.04
C GLU A 442 -4.50 7.46 0.12
N SER A 443 -5.19 6.92 1.13
CA SER A 443 -5.24 5.48 1.42
C SER A 443 -6.25 4.71 0.56
N ILE A 444 -7.25 5.35 -0.07
CA ILE A 444 -8.27 4.64 -0.86
C ILE A 444 -7.69 4.11 -2.18
N SER A 445 -6.79 4.86 -2.82
CA SER A 445 -6.24 4.49 -4.12
C SER A 445 -5.52 3.12 -4.12
N PRO A 446 -4.70 2.75 -3.11
CA PRO A 446 -4.20 1.38 -2.94
C PRO A 446 -5.30 0.33 -2.79
N TYR A 447 -6.36 0.59 -2.04
CA TYR A 447 -7.47 -0.35 -1.85
C TYR A 447 -8.29 -0.53 -3.13
N ILE A 448 -8.62 0.55 -3.85
CA ILE A 448 -9.28 0.50 -5.15
C ILE A 448 -8.41 -0.24 -6.16
N THR A 449 -7.11 0.06 -6.23
CA THR A 449 -6.17 -0.66 -7.09
C THR A 449 -6.17 -2.15 -6.77
N THR A 450 -6.20 -2.50 -5.48
CA THR A 450 -6.27 -3.88 -5.03
C THR A 450 -7.59 -4.55 -5.48
N VAL A 451 -8.73 -3.88 -5.31
CA VAL A 451 -10.05 -4.38 -5.74
C VAL A 451 -10.10 -4.57 -7.27
N LEU A 452 -9.55 -3.61 -8.04
CA LEU A 452 -9.45 -3.68 -9.50
C LEU A 452 -8.51 -4.79 -9.96
N VAL A 453 -7.36 -4.97 -9.31
CA VAL A 453 -6.40 -6.05 -9.61
C VAL A 453 -7.00 -7.43 -9.32
N TYR A 454 -7.88 -7.54 -8.33
CA TYR A 454 -8.66 -8.77 -8.07
C TYR A 454 -9.87 -8.94 -9.01
N GLY A 455 -10.02 -8.10 -10.04
CA GLY A 455 -11.10 -8.21 -11.04
C GLY A 455 -12.48 -7.89 -10.49
N LYS A 456 -12.58 -7.19 -9.35
CA LYS A 456 -13.85 -6.79 -8.75
C LYS A 456 -14.24 -5.38 -9.21
N GLN A 457 -15.52 -5.20 -9.52
CA GLN A 457 -16.08 -3.91 -9.92
C GLN A 457 -16.38 -3.07 -8.66
N VAL A 458 -15.89 -1.83 -8.65
CA VAL A 458 -16.21 -0.84 -7.61
C VAL A 458 -17.39 -0.02 -8.10
N THR A 459 -18.52 -0.09 -7.41
CA THR A 459 -19.68 0.78 -7.65
C THR A 459 -19.74 1.81 -6.52
N ILE A 460 -19.43 3.07 -6.84
CA ILE A 460 -19.57 4.18 -5.90
C ILE A 460 -20.96 4.78 -6.10
N GLY A 461 -21.81 4.70 -5.08
CA GLY A 461 -23.07 5.44 -5.05
C GLY A 461 -22.81 6.87 -4.58
N SER A 462 -23.31 7.86 -5.30
CA SER A 462 -23.44 9.22 -4.80
C SER A 462 -24.65 9.28 -3.88
N GLY A 463 -24.42 9.49 -2.58
CA GLY A 463 -25.46 9.77 -1.58
C GLY A 463 -25.67 11.27 -1.41
#